data_AF-A0A023H2R6-F1
#
_entry.id   AF-A0A023H2R6-F1
#
_cell.length_a   1.000
_cell.length_b   1.000
_cell.length_c   1.000
_cell.angle_alpha   90.00
_cell.angle_beta   90.00
_cell.angle_gamma   90.00
#
_symmetry.space_group_name_H-M   'P 1'
#
loop_
_entity.id
_entity.type
_entity.pdbx_description
1 polymer ?
#
loop_
_entity_poly.entity_id
_entity_poly.type
_entity_poly.pdbx_seq_one_letter_code
_entity_poly.pdbx_strand_id
1 'polypeptide(L)'
;GGGADGSILVFNSTELAFHANAGIDDITARQFPVFQETGLTAGDFVHLAAAIGTANCPGAPSLDFFFGRAPPVAPAPDLTVPEPTDSVDAIIARFADAGFEVPEIIALLVSHTIAAADVVDTTIPGTPFDSTP
;
A
#
# COMPACT_ATOMS: atom_id res chain seq x y z
N GLY A 1 -4.40 -0.83 -14.30
CA GLY A 1 -4.71 -1.70 -13.14
C GLY A 1 -6.13 -1.42 -12.70
N GLY A 2 -6.74 -2.33 -11.93
CA GLY A 2 -8.10 -2.16 -11.40
C GLY A 2 -8.18 -1.29 -10.14
N GLY A 3 -7.05 -0.74 -9.68
CA GLY A 3 -6.98 0.14 -8.52
C GLY A 3 -7.07 -0.65 -7.22
N ALA A 4 -8.04 -0.31 -6.38
CA ALA A 4 -8.26 -0.95 -5.08
C ALA A 4 -8.98 -2.31 -5.21
N ASP A 5 -8.49 -3.22 -6.05
CA ASP A 5 -9.12 -4.52 -6.34
C ASP A 5 -8.46 -5.71 -5.61
N GLY A 6 -7.30 -5.49 -4.99
CA GLY A 6 -6.51 -6.52 -4.30
C GLY A 6 -5.69 -7.38 -5.26
N SER A 7 -5.41 -6.90 -6.47
CA SER A 7 -4.55 -7.58 -7.46
C SER A 7 -3.19 -7.96 -6.88
N ILE A 8 -2.62 -7.15 -5.99
CA ILE A 8 -1.33 -7.43 -5.34
C ILE A 8 -1.33 -8.72 -4.49
N LEU A 9 -2.48 -9.13 -3.94
CA LEU A 9 -2.61 -10.42 -3.24
C LEU A 9 -2.85 -11.59 -4.20
N VAL A 10 -3.63 -11.37 -5.27
CA VAL A 10 -4.07 -12.43 -6.20
C VAL A 10 -3.02 -12.73 -7.27
N PHE A 11 -2.42 -11.69 -7.84
CA PHE A 11 -1.37 -11.74 -8.86
C PHE A 11 0.01 -11.44 -8.25
N ASN A 12 0.22 -11.88 -7.00
CA ASN A 12 1.40 -11.59 -6.21
C ASN A 12 2.72 -11.98 -6.90
N SER A 13 2.76 -13.09 -7.63
CA SER A 13 3.93 -13.56 -8.37
C SER A 13 4.38 -12.62 -9.48
N THR A 14 3.48 -11.73 -9.94
CA THR A 14 3.79 -10.68 -10.93
C THR A 14 4.05 -9.36 -10.23
N GLU A 15 3.12 -8.88 -9.40
CA GLU A 15 3.20 -7.53 -8.84
C GLU A 15 4.30 -7.35 -7.78
N LEU A 16 4.64 -8.41 -7.05
CA LEU A 16 5.73 -8.36 -6.06
C LEU A 16 7.12 -8.41 -6.71
N ALA A 17 7.20 -8.66 -8.02
CA ALA A 17 8.45 -8.59 -8.77
C ALA A 17 8.78 -7.14 -9.23
N PHE A 18 7.83 -6.21 -9.09
CA PHE A 18 8.04 -4.80 -9.43
C PHE A 18 8.98 -4.15 -8.41
N HIS A 19 9.93 -3.34 -8.89
CA HIS A 19 10.95 -2.73 -8.04
C HIS A 19 10.34 -1.87 -6.92
N ALA A 20 9.32 -1.08 -7.25
CA ALA A 20 8.60 -0.24 -6.29
C ALA A 20 7.82 -1.03 -5.21
N ASN A 21 7.60 -2.33 -5.39
CA ASN A 21 6.91 -3.22 -4.43
C ASN A 21 7.89 -4.09 -3.61
N ALA A 22 9.19 -3.79 -3.64
CA ALA A 22 10.18 -4.55 -2.87
C ALA A 22 9.81 -4.60 -1.37
N GLY A 23 9.79 -5.80 -0.79
CA GLY A 23 9.45 -6.06 0.61
C GLY A 23 7.96 -6.25 0.91
N ILE A 24 7.06 -6.01 -0.05
CA ILE A 24 5.61 -6.24 0.13
C ILE A 24 5.26 -7.74 0.18
N ASP A 25 6.15 -8.61 -0.29
CA ASP A 25 6.04 -10.06 -0.20
C ASP A 25 5.91 -10.55 1.25
N ASP A 26 6.62 -9.92 2.19
CA ASP A 26 6.55 -10.30 3.60
C ASP A 26 5.13 -10.05 4.19
N ILE A 27 4.57 -8.85 4.04
CA ILE A 27 3.24 -8.55 4.59
C ILE A 27 2.13 -9.35 3.89
N THR A 28 2.24 -9.54 2.57
CA THR A 28 1.25 -10.33 1.83
C THR A 28 1.29 -11.80 2.24
N ALA A 29 2.49 -12.37 2.46
CA ALA A 29 2.65 -13.73 3.00
C ALA A 29 2.12 -13.87 4.44
N ARG A 30 2.38 -12.89 5.31
CA ARG A 30 1.90 -12.89 6.71
C ARG A 30 0.38 -12.76 6.81
N GLN A 31 -0.24 -11.98 5.92
CA GLN A 31 -1.69 -11.78 5.91
C GLN A 31 -2.47 -12.89 5.20
N PHE A 32 -1.83 -13.63 4.28
CA PHE A 32 -2.52 -14.63 3.45
C PHE A 32 -3.31 -15.69 4.24
N PRO A 33 -2.79 -16.28 5.33
CA PRO A 33 -3.56 -17.24 6.12
C PRO A 33 -4.83 -16.64 6.73
N VAL A 34 -4.74 -15.40 7.23
CA VAL A 34 -5.90 -14.68 7.78
C VAL A 34 -6.91 -14.39 6.69
N PHE A 35 -6.43 -13.91 5.52
CA PHE A 35 -7.27 -13.66 4.35
C PHE A 35 -8.11 -14.89 3.97
N GLN A 36 -7.48 -16.07 3.91
CA GLN A 36 -8.15 -17.34 3.56
C GLN A 36 -9.30 -17.71 4.51
N GLU A 37 -9.25 -17.25 5.76
CA GLU A 37 -10.31 -17.52 6.76
C GLU A 37 -11.46 -16.50 6.72
N THR A 38 -11.25 -15.32 6.12
CA THR A 38 -12.24 -14.22 6.17
C THR A 38 -13.43 -14.37 5.22
N GLY A 39 -13.25 -15.07 4.09
CA GLY A 39 -14.24 -15.12 3.01
C GLY A 39 -14.45 -13.79 2.27
N LEU A 40 -13.63 -12.77 2.54
CA LEU A 40 -13.66 -11.49 1.83
C LEU A 40 -13.04 -11.61 0.44
N THR A 41 -13.32 -10.64 -0.43
CA THR A 41 -12.48 -10.46 -1.63
C THR A 41 -11.11 -9.91 -1.23
N ALA A 42 -10.08 -10.15 -2.04
CA ALA A 42 -8.73 -9.67 -1.76
C ALA A 42 -8.70 -8.14 -1.53
N GLY A 43 -9.40 -7.38 -2.38
CA GLY A 43 -9.50 -5.94 -2.24
C GLY A 43 -10.14 -5.50 -0.91
N ASP A 44 -11.25 -6.13 -0.52
CA ASP A 44 -11.94 -5.79 0.73
C ASP A 44 -11.09 -6.17 1.95
N PHE A 45 -10.40 -7.32 1.90
CA PHE A 45 -9.49 -7.73 2.97
C PHE A 45 -8.34 -6.74 3.17
N VAL A 46 -7.65 -6.32 2.10
CA VAL A 46 -6.53 -5.35 2.19
C VAL A 46 -6.99 -4.05 2.84
N HIS A 47 -8.14 -3.52 2.42
CA HIS A 47 -8.62 -2.23 2.90
C HIS A 47 -9.19 -2.31 4.32
N LEU A 48 -9.82 -3.44 4.69
CA LEU A 48 -10.24 -3.67 6.07
C LEU A 48 -9.03 -3.81 7.00
N ALA A 49 -8.01 -4.57 6.58
CA ALA A 49 -6.77 -4.73 7.34
C ALA A 49 -6.05 -3.39 7.53
N ALA A 50 -5.99 -2.54 6.50
CA ALA A 50 -5.44 -1.19 6.59
C ALA A 50 -6.23 -0.31 7.58
N ALA A 51 -7.57 -0.29 7.49
CA ALA A 51 -8.40 0.49 8.40
C ALA A 51 -8.22 0.07 9.88
N ILE A 52 -8.18 -1.25 10.14
CA ILE A 52 -7.93 -1.79 11.48
C ILE A 52 -6.50 -1.47 11.94
N GLY A 53 -5.51 -1.63 11.07
CA GLY A 53 -4.10 -1.34 11.37
C GLY A 53 -3.90 0.12 11.78
N THR A 54 -4.42 1.06 10.99
CA THR A 54 -4.38 2.49 11.29
C THR A 54 -5.11 2.82 12.59
N ALA A 55 -6.26 2.19 12.87
CA ALA A 55 -7.01 2.43 14.10
C ALA A 55 -6.27 2.02 15.39
N ASN A 56 -5.23 1.18 15.29
CA ASN A 56 -4.39 0.82 16.43
C ASN A 56 -3.33 1.87 16.77
N CYS A 57 -3.09 2.85 15.89
CA CYS A 57 -2.10 3.90 16.08
C CYS A 57 -2.70 5.07 16.89
N PRO A 58 -2.15 5.44 18.05
CA PRO A 58 -2.65 6.57 18.83
C PRO A 58 -2.65 7.88 18.03
N GLY A 59 -3.79 8.56 17.99
CA GLY A 59 -3.95 9.83 17.26
C GLY A 59 -4.34 9.67 15.79
N ALA A 60 -4.38 8.45 15.25
CA ALA A 60 -4.87 8.20 13.91
C ALA A 60 -6.39 8.43 13.79
N PRO A 61 -6.87 8.86 12.61
CA PRO A 61 -8.29 8.89 12.34
C PRO A 61 -8.86 7.48 12.25
N SER A 62 -10.15 7.33 12.53
CA SER A 62 -10.89 6.13 12.12
C SER A 62 -11.15 6.22 10.62
N LEU A 63 -10.49 5.38 9.83
CA LEU A 63 -10.72 5.32 8.39
C LEU A 63 -12.08 4.69 8.08
N ASP A 64 -12.77 5.24 7.09
CA ASP A 64 -14.01 4.65 6.58
C ASP A 64 -13.69 3.36 5.81
N PHE A 65 -14.44 2.30 6.11
CA PHE A 65 -14.39 1.05 5.36
C PHE A 65 -15.69 0.85 4.56
N PHE A 66 -15.53 0.67 3.24
CA PHE A 66 -16.61 0.31 2.33
C PHE A 66 -16.35 -1.09 1.79
N PHE A 67 -17.37 -1.96 1.89
CA PHE A 67 -17.34 -3.35 1.39
C PHE A 67 -17.92 -3.44 -0.02
N GLY A 68 -17.36 -4.31 -0.87
CA GLY A 68 -17.93 -4.62 -2.18
C GLY A 68 -16.94 -4.58 -3.35
N ARG A 69 -15.63 -4.65 -3.11
CA ARG A 69 -14.65 -4.74 -4.20
C ARG A 69 -14.78 -6.07 -4.91
N ALA A 70 -14.91 -6.02 -6.24
CA ALA A 70 -14.89 -7.22 -7.07
C ALA A 70 -13.49 -7.88 -7.06
N PRO A 71 -13.39 -9.20 -7.26
CA PRO A 71 -12.10 -9.84 -7.46
C PRO A 71 -11.33 -9.23 -8.64
N PRO A 72 -9.99 -9.09 -8.54
CA PRO A 72 -9.19 -8.50 -9.60
C PRO A 72 -9.16 -9.41 -10.83
N VAL A 73 -9.16 -8.81 -12.02
CA VAL A 73 -9.21 -9.55 -13.30
C VAL A 73 -7.88 -9.62 -14.03
N ALA A 74 -6.90 -8.81 -13.63
CA ALA A 74 -5.56 -8.75 -14.19
C ALA A 74 -4.59 -8.14 -13.17
N PRO A 75 -3.27 -8.39 -13.28
CA PRO A 75 -2.28 -7.66 -12.50
C PRO A 75 -2.26 -6.17 -12.85
N ALA A 76 -1.83 -5.34 -11.91
CA ALA A 76 -1.45 -3.96 -12.19
C ALA A 76 -0.26 -3.91 -13.18
N PRO A 77 -0.22 -2.93 -14.09
CA PRO A 77 1.00 -2.63 -14.83
C PRO A 77 2.11 -2.17 -13.87
N ASP A 78 3.36 -2.50 -14.21
CA ASP A 78 4.54 -1.96 -13.52
C ASP A 78 4.64 -0.43 -13.70
N LEU A 79 5.50 0.21 -12.90
CA LEU A 79 5.75 1.66 -12.89
C LEU A 79 4.51 2.50 -12.55
N THR A 80 3.55 1.88 -11.86
CA THR A 80 2.35 2.55 -11.35
C THR A 80 2.47 2.93 -9.87
N VAL A 81 3.52 2.50 -9.17
CA VAL A 81 3.81 2.90 -7.79
C VAL A 81 5.01 3.86 -7.82
N PRO A 82 4.91 5.06 -7.24
CA PRO A 82 6.05 5.99 -7.17
C PRO A 82 7.24 5.42 -6.40
N GLU A 83 8.45 5.72 -6.85
CA GLU A 83 9.69 5.36 -6.18
C GLU A 83 10.26 6.53 -5.37
N PRO A 84 11.04 6.26 -4.28
CA PRO A 84 11.65 7.32 -3.48
C PRO A 84 12.73 8.12 -4.23
N THR A 85 13.19 7.63 -5.38
CA THR A 85 14.18 8.26 -6.26
C THR A 85 13.54 9.07 -7.40
N ASP A 86 12.21 9.02 -7.54
CA ASP A 86 11.50 9.77 -8.57
C ASP A 86 11.58 11.27 -8.30
N SER A 87 11.60 12.05 -9.39
CA SER A 87 11.45 13.51 -9.28
C SER A 87 10.05 13.88 -8.78
N VAL A 88 9.93 15.01 -8.06
CA VAL A 88 8.65 15.52 -7.56
C VAL A 88 7.62 15.67 -8.70
N ASP A 89 8.04 16.16 -9.87
CA ASP A 89 7.15 16.32 -11.04
C ASP A 89 6.60 14.97 -11.54
N ALA A 90 7.42 13.92 -11.52
CA ALA A 90 6.98 12.57 -11.89
C ALA A 90 5.98 12.00 -10.89
N ILE A 91 6.21 12.21 -9.58
CA ILE A 91 5.29 11.80 -8.52
C ILE A 91 3.95 12.53 -8.68
N ILE A 92 3.97 13.85 -8.83
CA ILE A 92 2.76 14.65 -9.05
C ILE A 92 2.00 14.17 -10.28
N ALA A 93 2.69 13.92 -11.40
CA ALA A 93 2.05 13.43 -12.62
C ALA A 93 1.42 12.05 -12.43
N ARG A 94 2.05 11.13 -11.68
CA ARG A 94 1.51 9.80 -11.40
C ARG A 94 0.26 9.86 -10.53
N PHE A 95 0.27 10.68 -9.48
CA PHE A 95 -0.89 10.88 -8.63
C PHE A 95 -2.03 11.59 -9.35
N ALA A 96 -1.73 12.57 -10.22
CA ALA A 96 -2.72 13.23 -11.06
C ALA A 96 -3.40 12.24 -12.04
N ASP A 97 -2.65 11.32 -12.64
CA ASP A 97 -3.19 10.22 -13.45
C ASP A 97 -4.09 9.27 -12.65
N ALA A 98 -3.83 9.13 -11.34
CA ALA A 98 -4.70 8.39 -10.41
C ALA A 98 -5.87 9.24 -9.84
N GLY A 99 -5.98 10.52 -10.21
CA GLY A 99 -7.08 11.40 -9.83
C GLY A 99 -6.86 12.24 -8.57
N PHE A 100 -5.62 12.45 -8.14
CA PHE A 100 -5.28 13.26 -6.97
C PHE A 100 -4.62 14.59 -7.31
N GLU A 101 -4.91 15.60 -6.51
CA GLU A 101 -4.28 16.92 -6.55
C GLU A 101 -3.10 17.01 -5.56
N VAL A 102 -2.18 17.95 -5.77
CA VAL A 102 -0.97 18.11 -4.94
C VAL A 102 -1.24 18.19 -3.43
N PRO A 103 -2.26 18.94 -2.94
CA PRO A 103 -2.57 18.94 -1.51
C PRO A 103 -2.96 17.56 -0.96
N GLU A 104 -3.60 16.72 -1.77
CA GLU A 104 -4.01 15.36 -1.40
C GLU A 104 -2.80 14.42 -1.36
N ILE A 105 -1.83 14.58 -2.27
CA ILE A 105 -0.55 13.84 -2.22
C ILE A 105 0.16 14.11 -0.89
N ILE A 106 0.24 15.39 -0.49
CA ILE A 106 0.85 15.78 0.79
C ILE A 106 0.09 15.16 1.96
N ALA A 107 -1.25 15.16 1.92
CA ALA A 107 -2.06 14.53 2.95
C ALA A 107 -1.85 13.01 3.02
N LEU A 108 -1.71 12.32 1.89
CA LEU A 108 -1.45 10.87 1.84
C LEU A 108 -0.07 10.49 2.39
N LEU A 109 0.93 11.38 2.25
CA LEU A 109 2.26 11.18 2.84
C LEU A 109 2.28 11.20 4.37
N VAL A 110 1.20 11.62 5.04
CA VAL A 110 1.06 11.49 6.51
C VAL A 110 1.16 10.03 6.95
N SER A 111 0.88 9.06 6.07
CA SER A 111 1.13 7.63 6.32
C SER A 111 2.57 7.35 6.77
N HIS A 112 3.55 8.17 6.39
CA HIS A 112 4.94 8.03 6.82
C HIS A 112 5.18 8.31 8.31
N THR A 113 4.21 8.88 9.04
CA THR A 113 4.33 9.11 10.49
C THR A 113 4.17 7.83 11.33
N ILE A 114 3.73 6.73 10.71
CA ILE A 114 3.59 5.40 11.34
C ILE A 114 4.29 4.33 10.51
N ALA A 115 5.49 4.65 10.02
CA ALA A 115 6.19 3.82 9.03
C ALA A 115 7.72 3.82 9.20
N ALA A 116 8.33 2.83 8.58
CA ALA A 116 9.77 2.59 8.53
C ALA A 116 10.19 2.04 7.17
N ALA A 117 11.51 1.99 6.91
CA ALA A 117 12.09 1.44 5.70
C ALA A 117 12.93 0.20 5.98
N ASP A 118 12.66 -0.88 5.25
CA ASP A 118 13.40 -2.15 5.38
C ASP A 118 14.36 -2.42 4.22
N VAL A 119 14.01 -1.95 3.01
CA VAL A 119 14.69 -2.34 1.76
C VAL A 119 15.54 -1.23 1.14
N VAL A 120 15.41 0.01 1.61
CA VAL A 120 16.21 1.15 1.11
C VAL A 120 17.67 1.02 1.53
N ASP A 121 17.91 0.73 2.81
CA ASP A 121 19.22 0.34 3.34
C ASP A 121 19.06 -0.97 4.12
N THR A 122 19.44 -2.07 3.47
CA THR A 122 19.28 -3.41 4.04
C THR A 122 20.24 -3.70 5.19
N THR A 123 21.16 -2.79 5.52
CA THR A 123 22.05 -2.94 6.69
C THR A 123 21.40 -2.47 7.99
N ILE A 124 20.32 -1.69 7.90
CA ILE A 124 19.56 -1.12 9.03
C ILE A 124 18.03 -1.18 8.78
N PRO A 125 17.46 -2.38 8.56
CA PRO A 125 16.01 -2.51 8.34
C PRO A 125 15.23 -2.05 9.57
N GLY A 126 14.02 -1.54 9.36
CA GLY A 126 13.14 -1.02 10.39
C GLY A 126 13.49 0.40 10.85
N THR A 127 14.32 1.13 10.09
CA THR A 127 14.65 2.52 10.41
C THR A 127 13.42 3.41 10.15
N PRO A 128 12.88 4.13 11.16
CA PRO A 128 11.64 4.88 11.02
C PRO A 128 11.84 6.21 10.27
N PHE A 129 10.76 6.73 9.67
CA PHE A 129 10.81 8.03 9.00
C PHE A 129 10.72 9.22 9.96
N ASP A 130 10.18 9.02 11.17
CA ASP A 130 10.17 10.01 12.25
C ASP A 130 10.56 9.37 13.59
N SER A 131 10.48 10.13 14.69
CA SER A 131 10.87 9.67 16.03
C SER A 131 9.77 8.89 16.78
N THR A 132 8.58 8.75 16.22
CA THR A 132 7.37 8.18 16.85
C THR A 132 6.55 7.33 15.86
N PRO A 133 7.15 6.28 15.25
CA PRO A 133 6.47 5.40 14.30
C PRO A 133 5.36 4.55 14.93
#